data_AF-A0A1Y4GTL0-F1
#
_entry.id   AF-A0A1Y4GTL0-F1
#
_cell.length_a   1.000
_cell.length_b   1.000
_cell.length_c   1.000
_cell.angle_alpha   90.00
_cell.angle_beta   90.00
_cell.angle_gamma   90.00
#
_symmetry.space_group_name_H-M   'P 1'
#
loop_
_entity.id
_entity.type
_entity.pdbx_description
1 polymer ?
#
loop_
_entity_poly.entity_id
_entity_poly.type
_entity_poly.pdbx_seq_one_letter_code
_entity_poly.pdbx_strand_id
1 'polypeptide(L)'
;MERDLSKYHKGTNGFYYNNYMAPDEAGTFIGRLVSTEWWHKGTHFALICNFETEDERRVALFAFQKYTGFYGPRDGAVNFKHAKTDTLWECEIRKTRTGRCTWMSARQIVEPKTDAI
;
A
#
# COMPACT_ATOMS: atom_id res chain seq x y z
N MET A 1 -17.68 -14.77 0.95
CA MET A 1 -17.94 -14.08 -0.32
C MET A 1 -16.64 -13.40 -0.71
N GLU A 2 -15.95 -13.86 -1.75
CA GLU A 2 -14.74 -13.17 -2.23
C GLU A 2 -15.15 -11.76 -2.71
N ARG A 3 -14.45 -10.72 -2.24
CA ARG A 3 -14.72 -9.36 -2.71
C ARG A 3 -14.25 -9.22 -4.16
N ASP A 4 -15.13 -8.70 -5.01
CA ASP A 4 -14.76 -8.39 -6.38
C ASP A 4 -13.77 -7.22 -6.44
N LEU A 5 -12.50 -7.54 -6.63
CA LEU A 5 -11.41 -6.57 -6.80
C LEU A 5 -11.07 -6.28 -8.27
N SER A 6 -11.82 -6.84 -9.23
CA SER A 6 -11.54 -6.70 -10.66
C SER A 6 -11.61 -5.24 -11.15
N LYS A 7 -12.44 -4.42 -10.49
CA LYS A 7 -12.54 -2.97 -10.73
C LYS A 7 -11.26 -2.18 -10.38
N TYR A 8 -10.37 -2.75 -9.56
CA TYR A 8 -9.10 -2.13 -9.15
C TYR A 8 -7.88 -2.65 -9.93
N HIS A 9 -8.07 -3.46 -10.98
CA HIS A 9 -7.01 -4.09 -11.78
C HIS A 9 -6.79 -3.43 -13.16
N LYS A 10 -7.45 -2.31 -13.46
CA LYS A 10 -7.38 -1.65 -14.77
C LYS A 10 -6.56 -0.36 -14.69
N GLY A 11 -5.24 -0.52 -14.58
CA GLY A 11 -4.30 0.58 -14.80
C GLY A 11 -4.27 0.96 -16.28
N THR A 12 -4.80 2.13 -16.64
CA THR A 12 -4.61 2.73 -17.96
C THR A 12 -3.37 3.62 -17.95
N ASN A 13 -2.39 3.28 -18.79
CA ASN A 13 -1.41 4.21 -19.35
C ASN A 13 -0.57 5.03 -18.37
N GLY A 14 -0.02 4.41 -17.32
CA GLY A 14 1.13 4.97 -16.59
C GLY A 14 0.86 6.24 -15.78
N PHE A 15 -0.41 6.59 -15.55
CA PHE A 15 -0.80 7.60 -14.59
C PHE A 15 -1.63 6.96 -13.49
N TYR A 16 -1.39 7.42 -12.26
CA TYR A 16 -2.11 7.13 -11.02
C TYR A 16 -3.56 6.66 -11.25
N TYR A 17 -4.06 5.74 -10.43
CA TYR A 17 -5.50 5.77 -10.16
C TYR A 17 -5.81 7.19 -9.71
N ASN A 18 -6.55 7.96 -10.51
CA ASN A 18 -6.87 9.38 -10.24
C ASN A 18 -7.54 9.61 -8.88
N ASN A 19 -7.91 8.54 -8.17
CA ASN A 19 -8.59 8.57 -6.87
C ASN A 19 -7.73 8.08 -5.69
N TYR A 20 -6.52 7.52 -5.89
CA TYR A 20 -5.65 7.12 -4.79
C TYR A 20 -4.56 8.17 -4.58
N MET A 21 -4.56 8.79 -3.40
CA MET A 21 -3.66 9.88 -3.08
C MET A 21 -2.59 9.42 -2.09
N ALA A 22 -1.36 9.91 -2.28
CA ALA A 22 -0.34 9.76 -1.26
C ALA A 22 -0.74 10.59 -0.03
N PRO A 23 -0.53 10.09 1.19
CA PRO A 23 -0.89 10.82 2.40
C PRO A 23 -0.05 12.11 2.54
N ASP A 24 -0.69 13.20 2.92
CA ASP A 24 -0.10 14.52 3.19
C ASP A 24 0.05 14.81 4.71
N GLU A 25 -0.55 13.96 5.54
CA GLU A 25 -0.43 13.99 6.99
C GLU A 25 0.31 12.76 7.56
N ALA A 26 0.89 12.93 8.74
CA ALA A 26 1.47 11.83 9.50
C ALA A 26 0.38 11.16 10.34
N GLY A 27 0.54 9.87 10.62
CA GLY A 27 -0.41 9.12 11.42
C GLY A 27 -0.42 7.64 11.05
N THR A 28 -1.33 6.91 11.65
CA THR A 28 -1.56 5.50 11.36
C THR A 28 -2.92 5.33 10.72
N PHE A 29 -3.05 4.39 9.80
CA PHE A 29 -4.34 3.95 9.29
C PHE A 29 -4.40 2.44 9.16
N ILE A 30 -5.61 1.89 9.23
CA ILE A 30 -5.90 0.52 8.85
C ILE A 30 -6.47 0.54 7.44
N GLY A 31 -5.87 -0.22 6.55
CA GLY A 31 -6.26 -0.25 5.15
C GLY A 31 -6.14 -1.65 4.56
N ARG A 32 -7.06 -1.97 3.66
CA ARG A 32 -7.06 -3.21 2.88
C ARG A 32 -6.27 -2.99 1.60
N LEU A 33 -5.28 -3.84 1.34
CA LEU A 33 -4.52 -3.79 0.10
C LEU A 33 -5.40 -4.28 -1.06
N VAL A 34 -5.83 -3.37 -1.94
CA VAL A 34 -6.75 -3.70 -3.03
C VAL A 34 -6.06 -3.92 -4.37
N SER A 35 -4.91 -3.28 -4.60
CA SER A 35 -4.08 -3.51 -5.78
C SER A 35 -2.63 -3.09 -5.55
N THR A 36 -1.73 -3.64 -6.37
CA THR A 36 -0.34 -3.22 -6.47
C THR A 36 0.03 -2.94 -7.92
N GLU A 37 0.83 -1.91 -8.16
CA GLU A 37 1.22 -1.51 -9.52
C GLU A 37 2.69 -1.12 -9.60
N TRP A 38 3.36 -1.53 -10.66
CA TRP A 38 4.75 -1.18 -10.90
C TRP A 38 4.86 0.24 -11.46
N TRP A 39 5.66 1.06 -10.81
CA TRP A 39 6.01 2.40 -11.25
C TRP A 39 7.51 2.50 -11.49
N HIS A 40 7.89 3.23 -12.54
CA HIS A 40 9.28 3.56 -12.79
C HIS A 40 9.42 4.95 -13.40
N LYS A 41 10.52 5.63 -13.08
CA LYS A 41 10.93 6.89 -13.73
C LYS A 41 12.45 6.96 -13.77
N GLY A 42 13.00 6.89 -14.98
CA GLY A 42 14.46 6.77 -15.16
C GLY A 42 15.00 5.54 -14.43
N THR A 43 15.89 5.76 -13.46
CA THR A 43 16.49 4.69 -12.65
C THR A 43 15.72 4.35 -11.38
N HIS A 44 14.60 5.03 -11.11
CA HIS A 44 13.83 4.84 -9.89
C HIS A 44 12.69 3.86 -10.14
N PHE A 45 12.59 2.84 -9.28
CA PHE A 45 11.55 1.82 -9.33
C PHE A 45 10.78 1.81 -8.01
N ALA A 46 9.46 1.71 -8.10
CA ALA A 46 8.59 1.56 -6.93
C ALA A 46 7.46 0.58 -7.24
N LEU A 47 6.95 -0.03 -6.18
CA LEU A 47 5.65 -0.68 -6.19
C LEU A 47 4.66 0.26 -5.50
N ILE A 48 3.64 0.70 -6.22
CA ILE A 48 2.52 1.45 -5.65
C ILE A 48 1.60 0.43 -5.00
N CYS A 49 1.33 0.63 -3.70
CA CYS A 49 0.42 -0.20 -2.92
C CYS A 49 -0.83 0.63 -2.62
N ASN A 50 -1.97 0.23 -3.19
CA ASN A 50 -3.23 0.95 -3.05
C ASN A 50 -4.06 0.33 -1.92
N PHE A 51 -4.43 1.17 -0.95
CA PHE A 51 -5.20 0.79 0.22
C PHE A 51 -6.56 1.48 0.22
N GLU A 52 -7.60 0.72 0.55
CA GLU A 52 -8.92 1.25 0.91
C GLU A 52 -9.10 1.09 2.42
N THR A 53 -9.36 2.20 3.10
CA THR A 53 -9.60 2.24 4.54
C THR A 53 -11.08 2.05 4.86
N GLU A 54 -11.43 1.80 6.12
CA GLU A 54 -12.84 1.65 6.55
C GLU A 54 -13.65 2.95 6.38
N ASP A 55 -12.99 4.11 6.49
CA ASP A 55 -13.57 5.43 6.22
C ASP A 55 -13.52 5.81 4.72
N GLU A 56 -13.44 4.81 3.83
CA GLU A 56 -13.50 4.93 2.37
C GLU A 56 -12.41 5.79 1.72
N ARG A 57 -11.35 6.13 2.47
CA ARG A 57 -10.18 6.81 1.90
C ARG A 57 -9.40 5.84 1.02
N ARG A 58 -8.88 6.39 -0.07
CA ARG A 58 -8.07 5.68 -1.06
C ARG A 58 -6.65 6.19 -0.98
N VAL A 59 -5.79 5.39 -0.35
CA VAL A 59 -4.41 5.78 -0.02
C VAL A 59 -3.43 5.02 -0.91
N ALA A 60 -2.56 5.75 -1.62
CA ALA A 60 -1.45 5.17 -2.38
C ALA A 60 -0.15 5.29 -1.57
N LEU A 61 0.46 4.17 -1.22
CA LEU A 61 1.78 4.15 -0.59
C LEU A 61 2.84 3.62 -1.56
N PHE A 62 3.97 4.32 -1.64
CA PHE A 62 5.06 3.98 -2.54
C PHE A 62 6.11 3.15 -1.80
N ALA A 63 6.24 1.89 -2.18
CA ALA A 63 7.34 1.03 -1.77
C ALA A 63 8.47 1.17 -2.80
N PHE A 64 9.39 2.10 -2.58
CA PHE A 64 10.56 2.25 -3.44
C PHE A 64 11.50 1.05 -3.31
N GLN A 65 12.11 0.65 -4.43
CA GLN A 65 13.07 -0.45 -4.46
C GLN A 65 14.24 -0.17 -3.49
N LYS A 66 14.47 -1.09 -2.56
CA LYS A 66 15.68 -1.13 -1.74
C LYS A 66 16.72 -2.06 -2.37
N TYR A 67 17.93 -2.07 -1.80
CA TYR A 67 18.93 -3.08 -2.09
C TYR A 67 18.32 -4.49 -1.90
N THR A 68 18.69 -5.44 -2.77
CA THR A 68 18.14 -6.81 -2.87
C THR A 68 16.76 -7.00 -3.53
N GLY A 69 16.20 -5.95 -4.17
CA GLY A 69 14.91 -6.10 -4.86
C GLY A 69 13.71 -6.19 -3.91
N PHE A 70 13.88 -5.66 -2.70
CA PHE A 70 12.86 -5.52 -1.68
C PHE A 70 12.00 -4.27 -1.94
N TYR A 71 10.68 -4.40 -1.81
CA TYR A 71 9.71 -3.32 -1.98
C TYR A 71 8.81 -3.27 -0.74
N GLY A 72 9.02 -2.31 0.15
CA GLY A 72 8.18 -2.19 1.35
C GLY A 72 8.38 -0.87 2.09
N PRO A 73 7.71 -0.70 3.25
CA PRO A 73 7.88 0.45 4.12
C PRO A 73 9.35 0.63 4.53
N ARG A 74 9.71 1.82 5.01
CA ARG A 74 11.09 2.17 5.37
C ARG A 74 11.70 1.19 6.38
N ASP A 75 10.93 0.84 7.40
CA ASP A 75 11.30 -0.05 8.49
C ASP A 75 10.56 -1.39 8.38
N GLY A 76 11.14 -2.44 8.99
CA GLY A 76 10.57 -3.78 9.03
C GLY A 76 10.95 -4.67 7.83
N ALA A 77 10.40 -5.88 7.84
CA ALA A 77 10.76 -6.96 6.90
C ALA A 77 9.65 -7.28 5.88
N VAL A 78 8.55 -6.52 5.86
CA VAL A 78 7.42 -6.78 4.96
C VAL A 78 7.78 -6.36 3.54
N ASN A 79 7.81 -7.33 2.63
CA ASN A 79 8.00 -7.10 1.20
C ASN A 79 6.66 -7.16 0.47
N PHE A 80 6.10 -6.00 0.15
CA PHE A 80 4.83 -5.85 -0.57
C PHE A 80 4.84 -6.37 -2.00
N LYS A 81 6.03 -6.64 -2.58
CA LYS A 81 6.15 -7.42 -3.82
C LYS A 81 5.45 -8.79 -3.73
N HIS A 82 5.37 -9.37 -2.53
CA HIS A 82 4.79 -10.69 -2.28
C HIS A 82 3.49 -10.63 -1.46
N ALA A 83 3.02 -9.44 -1.10
CA ALA A 83 1.76 -9.28 -0.38
C ALA A 83 0.59 -9.61 -1.31
N LYS A 84 -0.36 -10.42 -0.83
CA LYS A 84 -1.60 -10.71 -1.56
C LYS A 84 -2.57 -9.54 -1.41
N THR A 85 -3.31 -9.23 -2.47
CA THR A 85 -4.49 -8.35 -2.38
C THR A 85 -5.56 -8.95 -1.47
N ASP A 86 -6.51 -8.12 -1.03
CA ASP A 86 -7.55 -8.45 -0.04
C ASP A 86 -7.02 -8.77 1.37
N THR A 87 -5.81 -8.32 1.69
CA THR A 87 -5.23 -8.43 3.05
C THR A 87 -5.33 -7.11 3.80
N LEU A 88 -5.53 -7.17 5.11
CA LEU A 88 -5.67 -6.00 5.97
C LEU A 88 -4.34 -5.63 6.62
N TRP A 89 -4.02 -4.33 6.66
CA TRP A 89 -2.74 -3.81 7.15
C TRP A 89 -2.95 -2.59 8.02
N GLU A 90 -2.21 -2.54 9.12
CA GLU A 90 -1.94 -1.30 9.84
C GLU A 90 -0.69 -0.65 9.24
N CYS A 91 -0.80 0.56 8.72
CA CYS A 91 0.28 1.31 8.08
C CYS A 91 0.59 2.59 8.87
N GLU A 92 1.87 2.83 9.10
CA GLU A 92 2.35 4.04 9.79
C GLU A 92 3.02 5.00 8.81
N ILE A 93 2.62 6.27 8.85
CA ILE A 93 3.17 7.37 8.08
C ILE A 93 3.80 8.39 9.03
N ARG A 94 5.04 8.79 8.77
CA ARG A 94 5.70 9.88 9.51
C ARG A 94 6.16 10.98 8.57
N LYS A 95 6.07 12.23 9.05
CA LYS A 95 6.70 13.38 8.40
C LYS A 95 8.21 13.36 8.67
N THR A 96 8.98 13.40 7.60
CA THR A 96 10.44 13.56 7.67
C THR A 96 10.79 15.02 8.00
N ARG A 97 12.07 15.28 8.33
CA ARG A 97 12.58 16.64 8.58
C ARG A 97 12.30 17.62 7.44
N THR A 98 12.16 17.15 6.20
CA THR A 98 11.84 17.98 5.04
C THR A 98 10.33 18.11 4.78
N GLY A 99 9.48 17.72 5.74
CA GLY A 99 8.02 17.79 5.64
C GLY A 99 7.37 16.70 4.80
N ARG A 100 8.15 15.77 4.20
CA ARG A 100 7.59 14.70 3.36
C ARG A 100 7.02 13.58 4.21
N CYS A 101 5.79 13.16 3.94
CA CYS A 101 5.20 11.96 4.50
C CYS A 101 5.86 10.72 3.90
N THR A 102 6.34 9.82 4.76
CA THR A 102 7.04 8.59 4.39
C THR A 102 6.35 7.41 5.04
N TRP A 103 6.17 6.34 4.26
CA TRP A 103 5.68 5.06 4.78
C TRP A 103 6.75 4.40 5.64
N MET A 104 6.52 4.37 6.95
CA MET A 104 7.51 3.96 7.94
C MET A 104 7.43 2.48 8.24
N SER A 105 6.25 1.97 8.54
CA SER A 105 6.06 0.57 8.91
C SER A 105 4.71 0.04 8.41
N ALA A 106 4.60 -1.28 8.33
CA ALA A 106 3.36 -1.96 8.04
C ALA A 106 3.29 -3.27 8.83
N ARG A 107 2.12 -3.59 9.36
CA ARG A 107 1.84 -4.84 10.08
C ARG A 107 0.58 -5.46 9.51
N GLN A 108 0.68 -6.70 9.06
CA GLN A 108 -0.49 -7.43 8.57
C GLN A 108 -1.41 -7.75 9.75
N ILE A 109 -2.70 -7.45 9.59
CA ILE A 109 -3.74 -7.85 10.54
C ILE A 109 -4.30 -9.17 10.02
N VAL A 110 -4.07 -10.24 10.77
CA VAL A 110 -4.69 -11.54 10.48
C VAL A 110 -6.09 -11.50 11.07
N GLU A 111 -7.09 -11.36 10.20
CA GLU A 111 -8.48 -11.53 10.62
C GLU A 111 -8.65 -12.98 11.11
N PRO A 112 -9.23 -13.20 12.31
CA PRO A 112 -9.54 -14.54 12.74
C PRO A 112 -10.45 -15.18 11.68
N LYS A 113 -10.10 -16.37 11.22
CA LYS A 113 -11.04 -17.18 10.43
C LYS A 113 -12.24 -17.43 11.33
N THR A 114 -13.35 -16.78 11.02
CA THR A 114 -14.65 -17.21 11.54
C THR A 114 -14.95 -18.53 10.86
N ASP A 115 -14.46 -19.63 11.42
CA ASP A 115 -14.97 -20.96 11.11
C ASP A 115 -16.43 -20.96 11.60
N ALA A 116 -17.35 -20.68 10.67
CA ALA A 116 -18.77 -20.76 10.94
C ALA A 116 -19.11 -22.23 11.26
N ILE A 117 -19.70 -22.43 12.44
CA ILE A 117 -20.25 -23.70 12.95
C ILE A 117 -21.37 -24.19 12.04
#